data_AF-A0A848LII3-F1
#
_entry.id   AF-A0A848LII3-F1
#
_cell.length_a   1.000
_cell.length_b   1.000
_cell.length_c   1.000
_cell.angle_alpha   90.00
_cell.angle_beta   90.00
_cell.angle_gamma   90.00
#
_symmetry.space_group_name_H-M   'P 1'
#
loop_
_entity.id
_entity.type
_entity.pdbx_description
1 polymer ?
#
loop_
_entity_poly.entity_id
_entity_poly.type
_entity_poly.pdbx_seq_one_letter_code
_entity_poly.pdbx_strand_id
1 'polypeptide(L)'
;MGRMSLREHEELALGRMAILTADLERGKRSAADRERILFHLSRNARIAAIAGLLVRADTSGFNQWLRRSASWRLQALRERKQEERPVSQFTCTGEVAPLCDAIASGADTTARELTALSADTWLEGAEFEDDFHYGRVLQALLTGNEGAADVRERLSELARSSGEDEPPRLKVCQALLALDAKSFDESLRQLIDERAAWFRARLGGLAPEDSRFETDRFVFIEGLALVRLAELRDLPVEEEYPFLPGLARLEASSPQDSVR
;
A
#
# COMPACT_ATOMS: atom_id res chain seq x y z
N MET A 1 12.43 -16.19 -24.96
CA MET A 1 12.87 -16.08 -23.55
C MET A 1 11.81 -16.77 -22.69
N GLY A 2 12.21 -17.63 -21.75
CA GLY A 2 11.28 -18.25 -20.81
C GLY A 2 10.81 -17.25 -19.75
N ARG A 3 9.57 -17.38 -19.28
CA ARG A 3 9.02 -16.52 -18.20
C ARG A 3 9.74 -16.83 -16.89
N MET A 4 10.20 -15.81 -16.18
CA MET A 4 10.79 -15.98 -14.84
C MET A 4 9.78 -16.63 -13.89
N SER A 5 10.28 -17.51 -13.03
CA SER A 5 9.57 -18.09 -11.90
C SER A 5 9.45 -17.09 -10.75
N LEU A 6 8.50 -17.32 -9.83
CA LEU A 6 8.33 -16.48 -8.63
C LEU A 6 9.59 -16.46 -7.75
N ARG A 7 10.36 -17.56 -7.71
CA ARG A 7 11.65 -17.62 -7.01
C ARG A 7 12.69 -16.69 -7.65
N GLU A 8 12.78 -16.68 -8.97
CA GLU A 8 13.70 -15.77 -9.67
C GLU A 8 13.29 -14.30 -9.49
N HIS A 9 11.99 -13.99 -9.40
CA HIS A 9 11.53 -12.64 -9.07
C HIS A 9 11.92 -12.21 -7.65
N GLU A 10 11.85 -13.12 -6.69
CA GLU A 10 12.31 -12.88 -5.32
C GLU A 10 13.82 -12.61 -5.27
N GLU A 11 14.63 -13.50 -5.86
CA GLU A 11 16.09 -13.37 -5.90
C GLU A 11 16.51 -12.05 -6.58
N LEU A 12 15.83 -11.68 -7.67
CA LEU A 12 16.06 -10.41 -8.35
C LEU A 12 15.72 -9.20 -7.46
N ALA A 13 14.59 -9.25 -6.73
CA ALA A 13 14.20 -8.17 -5.83
C ALA A 13 15.20 -8.02 -4.67
N LEU A 14 15.60 -9.13 -4.03
CA LEU A 14 16.60 -9.15 -2.97
C LEU A 14 17.96 -8.63 -3.47
N GLY A 15 18.42 -9.09 -4.64
CA GLY A 15 19.67 -8.63 -5.24
C GLY A 15 19.65 -7.13 -5.56
N ARG A 16 18.55 -6.62 -6.11
CA ARG A 16 18.37 -5.17 -6.35
C ARG A 16 18.41 -4.37 -5.05
N MET A 17 17.75 -4.85 -3.99
CA MET A 17 17.78 -4.17 -2.69
C MET A 17 19.18 -4.13 -2.09
N ALA A 18 19.97 -5.21 -2.22
CA ALA A 18 21.34 -5.24 -1.72
C ALA A 18 22.23 -4.18 -2.41
N ILE A 19 22.13 -4.07 -3.75
CA ILE A 19 22.87 -3.08 -4.54
C ILE A 19 22.45 -1.65 -4.15
N LEU A 20 21.14 -1.39 -4.11
CA LEU A 20 20.58 -0.08 -3.78
C LEU A 20 20.92 0.36 -2.34
N THR A 21 20.91 -0.58 -1.39
CA THR A 21 21.31 -0.31 0.00
C THR A 21 22.79 0.08 0.07
N ALA A 22 23.67 -0.70 -0.57
CA ALA A 22 25.10 -0.37 -0.63
C ALA A 22 25.36 0.99 -1.30
N ASP A 23 24.57 1.34 -2.32
CA ASP A 23 24.65 2.65 -2.97
C ASP A 23 24.20 3.81 -2.08
N LEU A 24 23.22 3.59 -1.20
CA LEU A 24 22.76 4.56 -0.22
C LEU A 24 23.81 4.80 0.88
N GLU A 25 24.52 3.75 1.31
CA GLU A 25 25.55 3.77 2.35
C GLU A 25 26.86 4.44 1.90
N ARG A 26 27.18 4.43 0.60
CA ARG A 26 28.38 5.06 0.04
C ARG A 26 28.39 6.60 0.11
N GLY A 27 27.31 7.23 0.58
CA GLY A 27 27.29 8.63 1.06
C GLY A 27 27.46 9.76 0.02
N LYS A 28 27.56 9.46 -1.28
CA LYS A 28 27.80 10.45 -2.37
C LYS A 28 26.64 10.57 -3.36
N ARG A 29 25.39 10.52 -2.89
CA ARG A 29 24.20 10.62 -3.75
C ARG A 29 23.53 11.97 -3.54
N SER A 30 23.02 12.57 -4.64
CA SER A 30 22.16 13.75 -4.54
C SER A 30 20.88 13.39 -3.77
N ALA A 31 20.21 14.38 -3.17
CA ALA A 31 18.96 14.14 -2.45
C ALA A 31 17.88 13.50 -3.35
N ALA A 32 17.81 13.92 -4.62
CA ALA A 32 16.91 13.34 -5.62
C ALA A 32 17.26 11.86 -5.92
N ASP A 33 18.55 11.52 -6.02
CA ASP A 33 18.97 10.13 -6.21
C ASP A 33 18.64 9.26 -4.99
N ARG A 34 18.86 9.78 -3.78
CA ARG A 34 18.51 9.07 -2.54
C ARG A 34 17.02 8.76 -2.48
N GLU A 35 16.18 9.74 -2.79
CA GLU A 35 14.74 9.58 -2.80
C GLU A 35 14.29 8.51 -3.80
N ARG A 36 14.84 8.53 -5.01
CA ARG A 36 14.61 7.49 -6.03
C ARG A 36 15.08 6.11 -5.56
N ILE A 37 16.25 6.02 -4.90
CA ILE A 37 16.76 4.77 -4.34
C ILE A 37 15.81 4.22 -3.28
N LEU A 38 15.34 5.06 -2.35
CA LEU A 38 14.40 4.68 -1.29
C LEU A 38 13.05 4.21 -1.85
N PHE A 39 12.55 4.87 -2.89
CA PHE A 39 11.37 4.43 -3.64
C PHE A 39 11.55 3.01 -4.22
N HIS A 40 12.68 2.75 -4.89
CA HIS A 40 12.94 1.43 -5.45
C HIS A 40 13.19 0.37 -4.37
N LEU A 41 13.82 0.72 -3.26
CA LEU A 41 13.97 -0.18 -2.10
C LEU A 41 12.58 -0.61 -1.59
N SER A 42 11.68 0.35 -1.37
CA SER A 42 10.30 0.09 -0.95
C SER A 42 9.58 -0.85 -1.93
N ARG A 43 9.60 -0.55 -3.22
CA ARG A 43 8.98 -1.41 -4.25
C ARG A 43 9.55 -2.83 -4.27
N ASN A 44 10.87 -3.01 -4.17
CA ASN A 44 11.47 -4.34 -4.19
C ASN A 44 11.22 -5.12 -2.89
N ALA A 45 11.06 -4.45 -1.74
CA ALA A 45 10.62 -5.12 -0.51
C ALA A 45 9.25 -5.77 -0.70
N ARG A 46 8.28 -5.04 -1.25
CA ARG A 46 6.95 -5.59 -1.50
C ARG A 46 6.99 -6.79 -2.45
N ILE A 47 7.79 -6.72 -3.52
CA ILE A 47 7.98 -7.84 -4.45
C ILE A 47 8.54 -9.05 -3.71
N ALA A 48 9.58 -8.87 -2.89
CA ALA A 48 10.15 -9.95 -2.08
C ALA A 48 9.15 -10.51 -1.07
N ALA A 49 8.34 -9.66 -0.44
CA ALA A 49 7.27 -10.07 0.46
C ALA A 49 6.30 -11.03 -0.24
N ILE A 50 5.72 -10.59 -1.36
CA ILE A 50 4.71 -11.35 -2.09
C ILE A 50 5.30 -12.63 -2.67
N ALA A 51 6.50 -12.56 -3.27
CA ALA A 51 7.14 -13.74 -3.85
C ALA A 51 7.47 -14.80 -2.78
N GLY A 52 8.04 -14.38 -1.64
CA GLY A 52 8.32 -15.28 -0.51
C GLY A 52 7.05 -15.93 0.05
N LEU A 53 5.96 -15.17 0.16
CA LEU A 53 4.65 -15.68 0.55
C LEU A 53 4.15 -16.75 -0.43
N LEU A 54 4.17 -16.47 -1.73
CA LEU A 54 3.64 -17.39 -2.73
C LEU A 54 4.49 -18.66 -2.90
N VAL A 55 5.81 -18.57 -2.72
CA VAL A 55 6.72 -19.70 -2.91
C VAL A 55 6.80 -20.59 -1.66
N ARG A 56 6.71 -20.01 -0.45
CA ARG A 56 7.02 -20.72 0.80
C ARG A 56 5.95 -20.59 1.89
N ALA A 57 4.87 -19.85 1.66
CA ALA A 57 3.92 -19.44 2.71
C ALA A 57 4.62 -18.76 3.89
N ASP A 58 5.70 -18.01 3.63
CA ASP A 58 6.50 -17.34 4.64
C ASP A 58 5.81 -16.05 5.12
N THR A 59 4.89 -16.20 6.07
CA THR A 59 4.10 -15.09 6.65
C THR A 59 4.95 -14.12 7.47
N SER A 60 6.00 -14.64 8.13
CA SER A 60 6.93 -13.82 8.92
C SER A 60 7.80 -12.95 8.02
N GLY A 61 8.38 -13.53 6.98
CA GLY A 61 9.13 -12.81 5.95
C GLY A 61 8.25 -11.83 5.19
N PHE A 62 7.03 -12.22 4.83
CA PHE A 62 6.05 -11.33 4.21
C PHE A 62 5.83 -10.06 5.04
N ASN A 63 5.48 -10.21 6.32
CA ASN A 63 5.26 -9.07 7.21
C ASN A 63 6.53 -8.23 7.40
N GLN A 64 7.69 -8.86 7.60
CA GLN A 64 8.95 -8.14 7.75
C GLN A 64 9.27 -7.27 6.53
N TRP A 65 9.07 -7.80 5.32
CA TRP A 65 9.35 -7.06 4.10
C TRP A 65 8.35 -5.93 3.84
N LEU A 66 7.06 -6.11 4.14
CA LEU A 66 6.10 -5.01 4.09
C LEU A 66 6.47 -3.87 5.06
N ARG A 67 6.86 -4.20 6.30
CA ARG A 67 7.36 -3.20 7.26
C ARG A 67 8.59 -2.48 6.73
N ARG A 68 9.49 -3.22 6.09
CA ARG A 68 10.69 -2.63 5.47
C ARG A 68 10.33 -1.68 4.33
N SER A 69 9.37 -2.05 3.48
CA SER A 69 8.83 -1.19 2.43
C SER A 69 8.35 0.16 2.99
N ALA A 70 7.48 0.11 4.01
CA ALA A 70 6.98 1.28 4.70
C ALA A 70 8.11 2.11 5.33
N SER A 71 9.12 1.46 5.92
CA SER A 71 10.24 2.15 6.57
C SER A 71 11.09 2.98 5.59
N TRP A 72 11.30 2.50 4.36
CA TRP A 72 12.05 3.25 3.34
C TRP A 72 11.25 4.44 2.81
N ARG A 73 9.94 4.29 2.66
CA ARG A 73 9.05 5.43 2.37
C ARG A 73 9.12 6.48 3.47
N LEU A 74 9.04 6.05 4.73
CA LEU A 74 9.12 6.93 5.89
C LEU A 74 10.46 7.68 5.93
N GLN A 75 11.56 6.99 5.63
CA GLN A 75 12.88 7.62 5.51
C GLN A 75 12.88 8.71 4.42
N ALA A 76 12.35 8.43 3.22
CA ALA A 76 12.28 9.42 2.15
C ALA A 76 11.46 10.67 2.54
N LEU A 77 10.33 10.48 3.22
CA LEU A 77 9.51 11.59 3.70
C LEU A 77 10.20 12.41 4.80
N ARG A 78 10.90 11.75 5.73
CA ARG A 78 11.68 12.41 6.78
C ARG A 78 12.83 13.22 6.18
N GLU A 79 13.62 12.63 5.27
CA GLU A 79 14.72 13.32 4.58
C GLU A 79 14.20 14.53 3.80
N ARG A 80 13.10 14.38 3.04
CA ARG A 80 12.45 15.50 2.34
C ARG A 80 12.08 16.63 3.30
N LYS A 81 11.41 16.32 4.42
CA LYS A 81 10.96 17.33 5.38
C LYS A 81 12.14 18.01 6.08
N GLN A 82 13.16 17.25 6.46
CA GLN A 82 14.36 17.78 7.12
C GLN A 82 15.15 18.74 6.21
N GLU A 83 15.20 18.45 4.92
CA GLU A 83 15.89 19.27 3.91
C GLU A 83 14.97 20.34 3.30
N GLU A 84 13.74 20.49 3.81
CA GLU A 84 12.70 21.42 3.30
C GLU A 84 12.47 21.32 1.78
N ARG A 85 12.60 20.10 1.25
CA ARG A 85 12.47 19.86 -0.19
C ARG A 85 11.00 19.84 -0.62
N PRO A 86 10.70 20.34 -1.84
CA PRO A 86 9.36 20.22 -2.40
C PRO A 86 8.98 18.75 -2.56
N VAL A 87 7.67 18.50 -2.60
CA VAL A 87 7.12 17.19 -2.92
C VAL A 87 7.50 16.82 -4.36
N SER A 88 7.94 15.58 -4.57
CA SER A 88 8.17 14.98 -5.89
C SER A 88 7.25 13.78 -6.14
N GLN A 89 7.29 13.22 -7.36
CA GLN A 89 6.62 11.96 -7.74
C GLN A 89 6.96 10.75 -6.84
N PHE A 90 8.08 10.77 -6.10
CA PHE A 90 8.44 9.70 -5.17
C PHE A 90 8.01 10.01 -3.73
N THR A 91 7.56 11.24 -3.47
CA THR A 91 7.08 11.70 -2.16
C THR A 91 5.64 12.17 -2.11
N CYS A 92 4.94 12.11 -3.24
CA CYS A 92 3.53 12.46 -3.34
C CYS A 92 2.62 11.51 -2.53
N THR A 93 1.41 11.98 -2.23
CA THR A 93 0.48 11.28 -1.33
C THR A 93 -0.24 10.14 -2.05
N GLY A 94 -0.42 10.23 -3.36
CA GLY A 94 -1.00 9.19 -4.21
C GLY A 94 -0.16 7.94 -4.35
N GLU A 95 1.12 7.96 -3.94
CA GLU A 95 1.92 6.74 -3.78
C GLU A 95 1.52 6.02 -2.48
N VAL A 96 0.32 5.42 -2.50
CA VAL A 96 -0.34 4.80 -1.34
C VAL A 96 0.24 3.45 -0.96
N ALA A 97 1.01 2.80 -1.84
CA ALA A 97 1.47 1.43 -1.63
C ALA A 97 2.22 1.27 -0.29
N PRO A 98 3.19 2.11 0.08
CA PRO A 98 3.91 1.89 1.33
C PRO A 98 3.07 2.20 2.58
N LEU A 99 2.01 3.01 2.47
CA LEU A 99 1.02 3.16 3.53
C LEU A 99 0.20 1.86 3.69
N CYS A 100 -0.27 1.27 2.58
CA CYS A 100 -0.93 -0.03 2.62
C CYS A 100 0.00 -1.13 3.17
N ASP A 101 1.30 -1.10 2.85
CA ASP A 101 2.29 -2.04 3.42
C ASP A 101 2.36 -1.90 4.95
N ALA A 102 2.40 -0.66 5.45
CA ALA A 102 2.44 -0.40 6.89
C ALA A 102 1.17 -0.90 7.60
N ILE A 103 0.01 -0.61 7.03
CA ILE A 103 -1.30 -1.02 7.58
C ILE A 103 -1.43 -2.54 7.56
N ALA A 104 -1.21 -3.19 6.41
CA ALA A 104 -1.37 -4.63 6.25
C ALA A 104 -0.42 -5.44 7.15
N SER A 105 0.77 -4.91 7.44
CA SER A 105 1.76 -5.56 8.33
C SER A 105 1.67 -5.16 9.80
N GLY A 106 0.70 -4.30 10.15
CA GLY A 106 0.44 -3.88 11.54
C GLY A 106 1.53 -2.96 12.11
N ALA A 107 2.27 -2.27 11.25
CA ALA A 107 3.24 -1.27 11.67
C ALA A 107 2.56 0.07 11.98
N ASP A 108 1.68 0.06 12.99
CA ASP A 108 0.78 1.18 13.30
C ASP A 108 1.52 2.50 13.53
N THR A 109 2.65 2.47 14.25
CA THR A 109 3.50 3.65 14.44
C THR A 109 4.03 4.19 13.11
N THR A 110 4.57 3.32 12.26
CA THR A 110 5.09 3.70 10.94
C THR A 110 3.97 4.25 10.05
N ALA A 111 2.80 3.63 10.06
CA ALA A 111 1.65 4.06 9.28
C ALA A 111 1.17 5.46 9.70
N ARG A 112 1.08 5.74 11.01
CA ARG A 112 0.74 7.07 11.55
C ARG A 112 1.79 8.13 11.19
N GLU A 113 3.08 7.78 11.24
CA GLU A 113 4.14 8.70 10.85
C GLU A 113 4.15 8.99 9.34
N LEU A 114 3.87 8.00 8.49
CA LEU A 114 3.67 8.21 7.06
C LEU A 114 2.54 9.22 6.82
N THR A 115 1.41 9.06 7.51
CA THR A 115 0.30 10.03 7.46
C THR A 115 0.76 11.44 7.83
N ALA A 116 1.46 11.59 8.96
CA ALA A 116 1.90 12.90 9.48
C ALA A 116 2.94 13.62 8.59
N LEU A 117 3.63 12.90 7.71
CA LEU A 117 4.67 13.45 6.83
C LEU A 117 4.25 13.54 5.36
N SER A 118 3.09 12.98 5.01
CA SER A 118 2.53 13.03 3.67
C SER A 118 2.14 14.45 3.28
N ALA A 119 2.16 14.72 1.97
CA ALA A 119 1.77 16.01 1.45
C ALA A 119 0.27 16.25 1.63
N ASP A 120 -0.11 17.48 1.92
CA ASP A 120 -1.50 17.95 1.99
C ASP A 120 -2.00 18.56 0.68
N THR A 121 -1.10 18.70 -0.30
CA THR A 121 -1.36 19.35 -1.59
C THR A 121 -1.13 18.35 -2.73
N TRP A 122 -2.08 18.30 -3.67
CA TRP A 122 -1.98 17.51 -4.89
C TRP A 122 -0.86 18.05 -5.80
N LEU A 123 0.00 17.17 -6.28
CA LEU A 123 1.07 17.51 -7.22
C LEU A 123 0.63 17.30 -8.67
N GLU A 124 0.03 18.33 -9.26
CA GLU A 124 -0.44 18.32 -10.65
C GLU A 124 0.69 17.91 -11.62
N GLY A 125 0.37 16.97 -12.52
CA GLY A 125 1.30 16.44 -13.52
C GLY A 125 2.29 15.39 -13.01
N ALA A 126 2.33 15.10 -11.69
CA ALA A 126 3.19 14.06 -11.11
C ALA A 126 2.43 12.92 -10.42
N GLU A 127 1.19 13.15 -9.98
CA GLU A 127 0.30 12.12 -9.45
C GLU A 127 -1.13 12.29 -9.99
N PHE A 128 -1.88 11.20 -10.08
CA PHE A 128 -3.30 11.27 -10.41
C PHE A 128 -4.08 11.87 -9.22
N GLU A 129 -5.05 12.73 -9.54
CA GLU A 129 -5.83 13.46 -8.52
C GLU A 129 -6.66 12.52 -7.64
N ASP A 130 -7.22 11.46 -8.24
CA ASP A 130 -7.99 10.43 -7.53
C ASP A 130 -7.11 9.59 -6.59
N ASP A 131 -5.89 9.21 -7.01
CA ASP A 131 -4.91 8.54 -6.15
C ASP A 131 -4.49 9.44 -4.97
N PHE A 132 -4.29 10.74 -5.20
CA PHE A 132 -4.01 11.71 -4.14
C PHE A 132 -5.14 11.73 -3.09
N HIS A 133 -6.38 11.94 -3.52
CA HIS A 133 -7.52 11.98 -2.60
C HIS A 133 -7.78 10.62 -1.92
N TYR A 134 -7.57 9.52 -2.63
CA TYR A 134 -7.65 8.19 -2.04
C TYR A 134 -6.61 8.00 -0.93
N GLY A 135 -5.37 8.44 -1.14
CA GLY A 135 -4.32 8.44 -0.12
C GLY A 135 -4.72 9.25 1.12
N ARG A 136 -5.33 10.44 0.93
CA ARG A 136 -5.85 11.27 2.03
C ARG A 136 -6.98 10.59 2.80
N VAL A 137 -7.89 9.89 2.11
CA VAL A 137 -8.97 9.11 2.75
C VAL A 137 -8.39 7.98 3.61
N LEU A 138 -7.43 7.21 3.08
CA LEU A 138 -6.78 6.13 3.86
C LEU A 138 -6.08 6.66 5.11
N GLN A 139 -5.41 7.81 5.00
CA GLN A 139 -4.76 8.50 6.11
C GLN A 139 -5.76 8.90 7.20
N ALA A 140 -6.88 9.52 6.81
CA ALA A 140 -7.95 9.94 7.73
C ALA A 140 -8.63 8.73 8.39
N LEU A 141 -8.86 7.65 7.64
CA LEU A 141 -9.34 6.38 8.19
C LEU A 141 -8.33 5.79 9.18
N LEU A 142 -7.02 5.83 8.90
CA LEU A 142 -6.05 5.29 9.85
C LEU A 142 -5.99 6.07 11.17
N THR A 143 -6.04 7.40 11.12
CA THR A 143 -5.80 8.23 12.31
C THR A 143 -6.99 8.30 13.25
N GLY A 144 -8.23 8.20 12.74
CA GLY A 144 -9.47 7.99 13.52
C GLY A 144 -9.83 9.06 14.56
N ASN A 145 -8.94 10.04 14.84
CA ASN A 145 -9.05 10.96 15.97
C ASN A 145 -9.60 12.35 15.61
N GLU A 146 -9.69 12.70 14.32
CA GLU A 146 -10.15 14.03 13.87
C GLU A 146 -11.65 14.09 13.55
N GLY A 147 -12.36 12.98 13.83
CA GLY A 147 -13.81 12.89 13.72
C GLY A 147 -14.29 12.52 12.31
N ALA A 148 -15.48 11.92 12.24
CA ALA A 148 -16.10 11.48 10.98
C ALA A 148 -16.32 12.63 9.96
N ALA A 149 -16.19 13.90 10.36
CA ALA A 149 -16.30 15.05 9.46
C ALA A 149 -15.11 15.16 8.50
N ASP A 150 -13.88 14.99 8.98
CA ASP A 150 -12.68 15.05 8.14
C ASP A 150 -12.70 13.94 7.08
N VAL A 151 -13.02 12.70 7.48
CA VAL A 151 -13.16 11.58 6.54
C VAL A 151 -14.23 11.86 5.48
N ARG A 152 -15.37 12.45 5.84
CA ARG A 152 -16.44 12.83 4.88
C ARG A 152 -15.98 13.89 3.90
N GLU A 153 -15.21 14.88 4.36
CA GLU A 153 -14.64 15.91 3.48
C GLU A 153 -13.73 15.26 2.43
N ARG A 154 -12.78 14.42 2.86
CA ARG A 154 -11.86 13.71 1.95
C ARG A 154 -12.60 12.77 0.99
N LEU A 155 -13.64 12.07 1.44
CA LEU A 155 -14.49 11.25 0.57
C LEU A 155 -15.21 12.10 -0.49
N SER A 156 -15.64 13.31 -0.12
CA SER A 156 -16.31 14.23 -1.05
C SER A 156 -15.32 14.80 -2.08
N GLU A 157 -14.04 14.97 -1.72
CA GLU A 157 -12.98 15.31 -2.67
C GLU A 157 -12.65 14.15 -3.62
N LEU A 158 -12.55 12.93 -3.11
CA LEU A 158 -12.35 11.72 -3.92
C LEU A 158 -13.51 11.53 -4.92
N ALA A 159 -14.76 11.69 -4.47
CA ALA A 159 -15.92 11.59 -5.35
C ALA A 159 -15.88 12.61 -6.50
N ARG A 160 -15.45 13.85 -6.23
CA ARG A 160 -15.35 14.91 -7.24
C ARG A 160 -14.26 14.65 -8.28
N SER A 161 -13.14 14.07 -7.87
CA SER A 161 -12.02 13.76 -8.77
C SER A 161 -12.23 12.50 -9.61
N SER A 162 -13.14 11.62 -9.21
CA SER A 162 -13.33 10.30 -9.85
C SER A 162 -14.26 10.29 -11.07
N GLY A 163 -14.90 11.41 -11.41
CA GLY A 163 -15.81 11.50 -12.56
C GLY A 163 -17.25 11.02 -12.27
N GLU A 164 -17.96 10.58 -13.32
CA GLU A 164 -19.40 10.25 -13.25
C GLU A 164 -19.70 8.87 -12.64
N ASP A 165 -18.78 7.92 -12.77
CA ASP A 165 -18.91 6.58 -12.17
C ASP A 165 -18.21 6.55 -10.81
N GLU A 166 -18.92 6.17 -9.75
CA GLU A 166 -18.30 6.00 -8.42
C GLU A 166 -17.30 4.82 -8.44
N PRO A 167 -16.00 5.06 -8.25
CA PRO A 167 -15.01 4.00 -8.30
C PRO A 167 -15.14 3.08 -7.07
N PRO A 168 -14.80 1.79 -7.16
CA PRO A 168 -14.94 0.88 -6.02
C PRO A 168 -14.18 1.33 -4.78
N ARG A 169 -13.02 1.98 -4.95
CA ARG A 169 -12.24 2.56 -3.84
C ARG A 169 -13.09 3.54 -3.01
N LEU A 170 -13.89 4.38 -3.66
CA LEU A 170 -14.77 5.33 -2.98
C LEU A 170 -15.84 4.57 -2.17
N LYS A 171 -16.49 3.58 -2.78
CA LYS A 171 -17.54 2.78 -2.13
C LYS A 171 -17.02 2.00 -0.92
N VAL A 172 -15.84 1.40 -1.02
CA VAL A 172 -15.19 0.72 0.10
C VAL A 172 -14.95 1.69 1.26
N CYS A 173 -14.39 2.87 0.98
CA CYS A 173 -14.11 3.85 2.02
C CYS A 173 -15.39 4.45 2.63
N GLN A 174 -16.46 4.63 1.84
CA GLN A 174 -17.77 5.02 2.35
C GLN A 174 -18.35 3.96 3.30
N ALA A 175 -18.25 2.68 2.95
CA ALA A 175 -18.70 1.58 3.80
C ALA A 175 -17.89 1.47 5.10
N LEU A 176 -16.56 1.65 5.02
CA LEU A 176 -15.68 1.73 6.21
C LEU A 176 -16.06 2.87 7.14
N LEU A 177 -16.43 4.04 6.60
CA LEU A 177 -16.88 5.17 7.40
C LEU A 177 -18.26 4.92 8.04
N ALA A 178 -19.16 4.28 7.29
CA ALA A 178 -20.52 3.97 7.74
C ALA A 178 -20.59 2.79 8.72
N LEU A 179 -19.49 2.04 8.87
CA LEU A 179 -19.45 0.75 9.58
C LEU A 179 -20.50 -0.23 9.03
N ASP A 180 -20.68 -0.24 7.71
CA ASP A 180 -21.62 -1.13 7.02
C ASP A 180 -20.87 -2.33 6.42
N ALA A 181 -20.93 -3.46 7.13
CA ALA A 181 -20.21 -4.67 6.76
C ALA A 181 -20.66 -5.22 5.40
N LYS A 182 -21.98 -5.18 5.12
CA LYS A 182 -22.53 -5.70 3.86
C LYS A 182 -22.05 -4.85 2.69
N SER A 183 -22.17 -3.53 2.79
CA SER A 183 -21.70 -2.61 1.75
C SER A 183 -20.17 -2.70 1.58
N PHE A 184 -19.43 -2.94 2.66
CA PHE A 184 -17.98 -3.14 2.62
C PHE A 184 -17.63 -4.40 1.82
N ASP A 185 -18.26 -5.53 2.10
CA ASP A 185 -18.00 -6.79 1.40
C ASP A 185 -18.32 -6.70 -0.09
N GLU A 186 -19.48 -6.14 -0.43
CA GLU A 186 -19.92 -5.98 -1.83
C GLU A 186 -18.95 -5.07 -2.60
N SER A 187 -18.56 -3.93 -2.02
CA SER A 187 -17.66 -2.97 -2.67
C SER A 187 -16.21 -3.47 -2.75
N LEU A 188 -15.73 -4.21 -1.73
CA LEU A 188 -14.40 -4.82 -1.76
C LEU A 188 -14.31 -5.92 -2.83
N ARG A 189 -15.37 -6.73 -2.98
CA ARG A 189 -15.45 -7.73 -4.07
C ARG A 189 -15.44 -7.06 -5.44
N GLN A 190 -16.18 -5.97 -5.62
CA GLN A 190 -16.14 -5.19 -6.86
C GLN A 190 -14.72 -4.67 -7.15
N LEU A 191 -14.03 -4.10 -6.16
CA LEU A 191 -12.65 -3.61 -6.29
C LEU A 191 -11.69 -4.75 -6.70
N ILE A 192 -11.83 -5.91 -6.08
CA ILE A 192 -11.05 -7.12 -6.40
C ILE A 192 -11.29 -7.56 -7.84
N ASP A 193 -12.55 -7.58 -8.29
CA ASP A 193 -12.93 -8.02 -9.63
C ASP A 193 -12.42 -7.07 -10.72
N GLU A 194 -12.54 -5.75 -10.53
CA GLU A 194 -12.01 -4.75 -11.44
C GLU A 194 -10.48 -4.83 -11.56
N ARG A 195 -9.80 -4.98 -10.42
CA ARG A 195 -8.36 -5.21 -10.39
C ARG A 195 -7.98 -6.48 -11.14
N ALA A 196 -8.69 -7.58 -10.90
CA ALA A 196 -8.43 -8.84 -11.59
C ALA A 196 -8.66 -8.71 -13.10
N ALA A 197 -9.69 -7.98 -13.53
CA ALA A 197 -9.93 -7.65 -14.93
C ALA A 197 -8.79 -6.82 -15.54
N TRP A 198 -8.29 -5.81 -14.81
CA TRP A 198 -7.16 -4.98 -15.22
C TRP A 198 -5.89 -5.79 -15.49
N PHE A 199 -5.58 -6.76 -14.60
CA PHE A 199 -4.46 -7.68 -14.79
C PHE A 199 -4.70 -8.62 -15.96
N ARG A 200 -5.89 -9.22 -16.07
CA ARG A 200 -6.25 -10.13 -17.18
C ARG A 200 -6.12 -9.45 -18.55
N ALA A 201 -6.59 -8.22 -18.68
CA ALA A 201 -6.51 -7.44 -19.93
C ALA A 201 -5.06 -7.14 -20.37
N ARG A 202 -4.10 -7.21 -19.44
CA ARG A 202 -2.67 -6.97 -19.69
C ARG A 202 -1.86 -8.26 -19.80
N LEU A 203 -2.46 -9.42 -19.53
CA LEU A 203 -1.81 -10.71 -19.76
C LEU A 203 -1.55 -10.91 -21.25
N GLY A 204 -0.30 -11.21 -21.62
CA GLY A 204 0.09 -11.47 -23.00
C GLY A 204 0.36 -10.23 -23.86
N GLY A 205 0.26 -9.02 -23.29
CA GLY A 205 0.74 -7.81 -23.95
C GLY A 205 2.28 -7.74 -24.03
N LEU A 206 2.80 -6.82 -24.85
CA LEU A 206 4.25 -6.54 -25.01
C LEU A 206 4.93 -5.94 -23.76
N ALA A 207 4.29 -5.97 -22.58
CA ALA A 207 4.89 -5.53 -21.33
C ALA A 207 5.59 -6.74 -20.66
N PRO A 208 6.92 -6.92 -20.85
CA PRO A 208 7.62 -8.12 -20.41
C PRO A 208 8.30 -7.82 -19.05
N GLU A 209 8.29 -8.81 -18.16
CA GLU A 209 9.28 -8.93 -17.07
C GLU A 209 9.28 -7.85 -15.97
N ASP A 210 8.17 -7.13 -15.76
CA ASP A 210 8.03 -6.35 -14.52
C ASP A 210 7.72 -7.30 -13.36
N SER A 211 8.72 -7.57 -12.51
CA SER A 211 8.55 -8.38 -11.31
C SER A 211 7.36 -7.94 -10.45
N ARG A 212 7.02 -6.65 -10.42
CA ARG A 212 5.85 -6.14 -9.70
C ARG A 212 4.55 -6.66 -10.31
N PHE A 213 4.43 -6.64 -11.63
CA PHE A 213 3.25 -7.17 -12.31
C PHE A 213 3.08 -8.66 -12.03
N GLU A 214 4.18 -9.41 -12.05
CA GLU A 214 4.18 -10.86 -11.83
C GLU A 214 3.86 -11.26 -10.39
N THR A 215 4.18 -10.43 -9.40
CA THR A 215 3.81 -10.66 -8.00
C THR A 215 2.44 -10.10 -7.64
N ASP A 216 2.20 -8.82 -7.93
CA ASP A 216 1.02 -8.10 -7.44
C ASP A 216 -0.27 -8.80 -7.92
N ARG A 217 -0.31 -9.36 -9.13
CA ARG A 217 -1.52 -10.01 -9.65
C ARG A 217 -2.06 -11.16 -8.78
N PHE A 218 -1.25 -11.75 -7.91
CA PHE A 218 -1.63 -12.88 -7.06
C PHE A 218 -1.97 -12.48 -5.61
N VAL A 219 -1.46 -11.35 -5.12
CA VAL A 219 -1.70 -10.87 -3.75
C VAL A 219 -2.04 -9.39 -3.76
N PHE A 220 -3.21 -9.02 -3.24
CA PHE A 220 -3.69 -7.65 -3.23
C PHE A 220 -3.45 -6.97 -1.88
N ILE A 221 -2.28 -6.33 -1.74
CA ILE A 221 -1.87 -5.67 -0.48
C ILE A 221 -2.79 -4.51 -0.07
N GLU A 222 -3.27 -3.71 -1.02
CA GLU A 222 -4.25 -2.66 -0.73
C GLU A 222 -5.56 -3.26 -0.19
N GLY A 223 -6.02 -4.40 -0.74
CA GLY A 223 -7.13 -5.16 -0.16
C GLY A 223 -6.86 -5.62 1.28
N LEU A 224 -5.68 -6.17 1.57
CA LEU A 224 -5.29 -6.56 2.94
C LEU A 224 -5.28 -5.35 3.90
N ALA A 225 -4.81 -4.19 3.44
CA ALA A 225 -4.83 -2.97 4.22
C ALA A 225 -6.26 -2.49 4.52
N LEU A 226 -7.18 -2.58 3.54
CA LEU A 226 -8.59 -2.22 3.70
C LEU A 226 -9.31 -3.15 4.68
N VAL A 227 -9.07 -4.48 4.59
CA VAL A 227 -9.57 -5.45 5.57
C VAL A 227 -9.03 -5.13 6.97
N ARG A 228 -7.74 -4.80 7.09
CA ARG A 228 -7.18 -4.41 8.39
C ARG A 228 -7.82 -3.14 8.95
N LEU A 229 -8.12 -2.15 8.09
CA LEU A 229 -8.83 -0.94 8.53
C LEU A 229 -10.25 -1.22 9.00
N ALA A 230 -10.95 -2.19 8.40
CA ALA A 230 -12.26 -2.67 8.85
C ALA A 230 -12.16 -3.34 10.23
N GLU A 231 -11.20 -4.26 10.39
CA GLU A 231 -10.95 -4.96 11.66
C GLU A 231 -10.61 -3.98 12.81
N LEU A 232 -9.76 -2.98 12.54
CA LEU A 232 -9.42 -1.94 13.52
C LEU A 232 -10.62 -1.07 13.96
N ARG A 233 -11.75 -1.20 13.28
CA ARG A 233 -13.02 -0.50 13.56
C ARG A 233 -14.12 -1.43 14.05
N ASP A 234 -13.75 -2.66 14.42
CA ASP A 234 -14.69 -3.71 14.82
C ASP A 234 -15.76 -4.02 13.75
N LEU A 235 -15.46 -3.76 12.47
CA LEU A 235 -16.34 -4.11 11.36
C LEU A 235 -16.14 -5.59 11.00
N PRO A 236 -17.19 -6.43 11.02
CA PRO A 236 -17.09 -7.81 10.56
C PRO A 236 -16.64 -7.88 9.10
N VAL A 237 -15.74 -8.82 8.81
CA VAL A 237 -15.21 -9.11 7.47
C VAL A 237 -15.29 -10.60 7.19
N GLU A 238 -15.29 -10.97 5.92
CA GLU A 238 -15.28 -12.38 5.49
C GLU A 238 -13.94 -13.05 5.82
N GLU A 239 -13.99 -14.35 6.10
CA GLU A 239 -12.79 -15.14 6.41
C GLU A 239 -11.78 -15.13 5.25
N GLU A 240 -12.27 -15.19 4.01
CA GLU A 240 -11.44 -15.18 2.80
C GLU A 240 -12.03 -14.30 1.69
N TYR A 241 -11.16 -13.55 1.01
CA TYR A 241 -11.47 -12.88 -0.24
C TYR A 241 -10.45 -13.30 -1.32
N PRO A 242 -10.81 -13.29 -2.61
CA PRO A 242 -9.86 -13.60 -3.68
C PRO A 242 -8.64 -12.67 -3.64
N PHE A 243 -7.44 -13.25 -3.77
CA PHE A 243 -6.13 -12.56 -3.71
C PHE A 243 -5.78 -11.92 -2.34
N LEU A 244 -6.57 -12.15 -1.29
CA LEU A 244 -6.29 -11.72 0.09
C LEU A 244 -6.17 -12.98 0.96
N PRO A 245 -5.07 -13.75 0.82
CA PRO A 245 -4.95 -15.04 1.50
C PRO A 245 -5.01 -14.85 3.02
N GLY A 246 -5.85 -15.65 3.71
CA GLY A 246 -6.08 -15.52 5.16
C GLY A 246 -4.78 -15.59 5.97
N LEU A 247 -3.84 -16.45 5.56
CA LEU A 247 -2.51 -16.57 6.18
C LEU A 247 -1.66 -15.28 6.13
N ALA A 248 -1.97 -14.33 5.24
CA ALA A 248 -1.26 -13.05 5.15
C ALA A 248 -1.89 -11.97 6.03
N ARG A 249 -3.06 -12.24 6.62
CA ARG A 249 -3.68 -11.35 7.61
C ARG A 249 -2.95 -11.50 8.92
N LEU A 250 -2.93 -10.43 9.71
CA LEU A 250 -2.49 -10.52 11.08
C LEU A 250 -3.53 -11.29 11.88
N GLU A 251 -3.09 -12.11 12.82
CA GLU A 251 -4.02 -12.69 13.78
C GLU A 251 -4.74 -11.55 14.51
N ALA A 252 -6.07 -11.66 14.63
CA ALA A 252 -6.82 -10.76 15.47
C ALA A 252 -6.21 -10.82 16.87
N SER A 253 -5.73 -9.69 17.38
CA SER A 253 -5.21 -9.59 18.73
C SER A 253 -6.25 -10.18 19.66
N SER A 254 -5.95 -11.33 20.28
CA SER A 254 -6.85 -11.89 21.28
C SER A 254 -7.05 -10.83 22.37
N PRO A 255 -8.26 -10.63 22.91
CA PRO A 255 -8.54 -9.64 23.95
C PRO A 255 -7.77 -9.80 25.28
N GLN A 256 -6.75 -10.66 25.33
CA GLN A 256 -6.01 -11.02 26.56
C GLN A 256 -4.71 -10.24 26.77
N ASP A 257 -4.24 -9.44 25.81
CA ASP A 257 -2.95 -8.73 25.93
C ASP A 257 -3.03 -7.28 26.45
N SER A 258 -4.20 -6.81 26.88
CA SER A 258 -4.39 -5.45 27.44
C SER A 258 -4.31 -5.37 28.97
N VAL A 259 -3.70 -6.36 29.64
CA VAL A 259 -3.34 -6.26 31.06
C VAL A 259 -1.91 -6.72 31.29
N ARG A 260 -0.94 -5.82 31.11
CA ARG A 260 0.31 -5.77 31.88
C ARG A 260 0.84 -4.34 31.99
#